data_AF-A0A7J4YHH2-F1
#
_entry.id   AF-A0A7J4YHH2-F1
#
_cell.length_a   1.000
_cell.length_b   1.000
_cell.length_c   1.000
_cell.angle_alpha   90.00
_cell.angle_beta   90.00
_cell.angle_gamma   90.00
#
_symmetry.space_group_name_H-M   'P 1'
#
loop_
_entity.id
_entity.type
_entity.pdbx_description
1 polymer ?
#
loop_
_entity_poly.entity_id
_entity_poly.type
_entity_poly.pdbx_seq_one_letter_code
_entity_poly.pdbx_strand_id
1 'polypeptide(L)'
;MNKKFLSAILFGALMVGSTSTFVSCKDYDDDIDGLQEQIDANKKQIDDILAAINGKKFIESYAPVEGGYLLTFTGGETLTIKNGAQGEKGEQGLQGIQGPKG
;
A
#
# COMPACT_ATOMS: atom_id res chain seq x y z
N MET A 1 -70.03 7.74 -24.70
CA MET A 1 -69.14 7.38 -23.58
C MET A 1 -69.02 8.58 -22.64
N ASN A 2 -69.17 8.38 -21.33
CA ASN A 2 -69.24 9.49 -20.39
C ASN A 2 -67.83 10.10 -20.20
N LYS A 3 -67.58 11.32 -20.69
CA LYS A 3 -66.23 11.92 -20.76
C LYS A 3 -65.50 11.98 -19.42
N LYS A 4 -66.28 12.08 -18.32
CA LYS A 4 -65.78 12.04 -16.94
C LYS A 4 -65.18 10.68 -16.57
N PHE A 5 -65.80 9.59 -17.03
CA PHE A 5 -65.28 8.24 -16.81
C PHE A 5 -64.01 7.98 -17.62
N LEU A 6 -63.94 8.46 -18.86
CA LEU A 6 -62.73 8.33 -19.67
C LEU A 6 -61.56 9.12 -19.04
N SER A 7 -61.83 10.33 -18.55
CA SER A 7 -60.82 11.12 -17.84
C SER A 7 -60.38 10.47 -16.53
N ALA A 8 -61.30 9.84 -15.79
CA ALA A 8 -60.97 9.14 -14.55
C ALA A 8 -60.14 7.87 -14.81
N ILE A 9 -60.47 7.11 -15.85
CA ILE A 9 -59.68 5.94 -16.28
C ILE A 9 -58.31 6.38 -16.81
N LEU A 10 -58.23 7.47 -17.57
CA LEU A 10 -56.97 7.99 -18.09
C LEU A 10 -56.07 8.55 -16.98
N PHE A 11 -56.62 9.29 -16.02
CA PHE A 11 -55.87 9.73 -14.84
C PHE A 11 -55.46 8.55 -13.95
N GLY A 12 -56.33 7.56 -13.77
CA GLY A 12 -56.01 6.33 -13.06
C GLY A 12 -54.88 5.55 -13.74
N ALA A 13 -54.96 5.38 -15.06
CA ALA A 13 -53.92 4.72 -15.86
C ALA A 13 -52.60 5.50 -15.88
N LEU A 14 -52.66 6.84 -15.92
CA LEU A 14 -51.47 7.70 -15.85
C LEU A 14 -50.79 7.60 -14.48
N MET A 15 -51.56 7.59 -13.40
CA MET A 15 -51.03 7.44 -12.03
C MET A 15 -50.39 6.06 -11.83
N VAL A 16 -51.02 4.99 -12.32
CA VAL A 16 -50.48 3.62 -12.27
C VAL A 16 -49.27 3.43 -13.21
N GLY A 17 -49.22 4.15 -14.33
CA GLY A 17 -48.06 4.14 -15.24
C GLY A 17 -46.86 4.95 -14.70
N SER A 18 -47.12 5.98 -13.89
CA SER A 18 -46.09 6.87 -13.33
C SER A 18 -45.31 6.31 -12.14
N THR A 19 -45.74 5.19 -11.55
CA THR A 19 -45.01 4.51 -10.47
C THR A 19 -43.85 3.64 -10.97
N SER A 20 -43.66 3.53 -12.28
CA SER A 20 -42.75 2.54 -12.88
C SER A 20 -41.42 3.12 -13.38
N THR A 21 -41.19 4.43 -13.22
CA THR A 21 -39.94 5.10 -13.63
C THR A 21 -39.08 5.55 -12.45
N PHE A 22 -39.42 5.16 -11.23
CA PHE A 22 -38.46 5.18 -10.13
C PHE A 22 -37.50 4.03 -10.39
N VAL A 23 -36.42 4.30 -11.14
CA VAL A 23 -35.23 3.46 -11.07
C VAL A 23 -34.89 3.40 -9.59
N SER A 24 -35.13 2.22 -9.04
CA SER A 24 -35.45 2.00 -7.64
C SER A 24 -34.39 2.62 -6.75
N CYS A 25 -34.78 3.49 -5.81
CA CYS A 25 -33.88 3.97 -4.77
C CYS A 25 -33.14 2.81 -4.08
N LYS A 26 -33.76 1.61 -4.06
CA LYS A 26 -33.16 0.40 -3.52
C LYS A 26 -31.87 -0.03 -4.23
N ASP A 27 -31.80 0.02 -5.55
CA ASP A 27 -30.57 -0.44 -6.25
C ASP A 27 -29.43 0.53 -5.96
N TYR A 28 -29.74 1.83 -5.87
CA TYR A 28 -28.78 2.85 -5.43
C TYR A 28 -28.39 2.71 -3.96
N ASP A 29 -29.33 2.38 -3.07
CA ASP A 29 -29.03 2.15 -1.65
C ASP A 29 -28.15 0.89 -1.47
N ASP A 30 -28.46 -0.21 -2.17
CA ASP A 30 -27.65 -1.44 -2.14
C ASP A 30 -26.23 -1.20 -2.71
N ASP A 31 -26.11 -0.41 -3.80
CA ASP A 31 -24.82 -0.01 -4.36
C ASP A 31 -24.02 0.86 -3.38
N ILE A 32 -24.67 1.80 -2.67
CA ILE A 32 -24.05 2.65 -1.66
C ILE A 32 -23.54 1.81 -0.48
N ASP A 33 -24.33 0.86 0.00
CA ASP A 33 -23.92 -0.05 1.09
C ASP A 33 -22.70 -0.88 0.67
N GLY A 34 -22.71 -1.44 -0.54
CA GLY A 34 -21.57 -2.19 -1.07
C GLY A 34 -20.31 -1.35 -1.26
N LEU A 35 -20.45 -0.05 -1.57
CA LEU A 35 -19.33 0.89 -1.60
C LEU A 35 -18.82 1.20 -0.19
N GLN A 36 -19.71 1.39 0.78
CA GLN A 36 -19.33 1.66 2.17
C GLN A 36 -18.58 0.49 2.80
N GLU A 37 -19.01 -0.75 2.53
CA GLU A 37 -18.29 -1.96 2.97
C GLU A 37 -16.88 -2.03 2.39
N GLN A 38 -16.71 -1.72 1.10
CA GLN A 38 -15.39 -1.66 0.46
C GLN A 38 -14.52 -0.55 1.04
N ILE A 39 -15.10 0.62 1.34
CA ILE A 39 -14.40 1.73 1.99
C ILE A 39 -13.91 1.32 3.38
N ASP A 40 -14.76 0.68 4.18
CA ASP A 40 -14.41 0.26 5.54
C ASP A 40 -13.34 -0.85 5.53
N ALA A 41 -13.44 -1.80 4.59
CA ALA A 41 -12.42 -2.82 4.38
C ALA A 41 -11.07 -2.22 3.96
N ASN A 42 -11.07 -1.29 3.00
CA ASN A 42 -9.87 -0.58 2.57
C ASN A 42 -9.27 0.27 3.69
N LYS A 43 -10.12 0.98 4.46
CA LYS A 43 -9.69 1.74 5.62
C LYS A 43 -8.99 0.84 6.63
N LYS A 44 -9.55 -0.34 6.92
CA LYS A 44 -8.91 -1.30 7.81
C LYS A 44 -7.55 -1.76 7.30
N GLN A 45 -7.43 -2.09 6.01
CA GLN A 45 -6.15 -2.47 5.41
C GLN A 45 -5.10 -1.35 5.50
N ILE A 46 -5.52 -0.09 5.29
CA ILE A 46 -4.64 1.08 5.42
C ILE A 46 -4.17 1.23 6.88
N ASP A 47 -5.08 1.09 7.85
CA ASP A 47 -4.74 1.19 9.27
C ASP A 47 -3.76 0.07 9.69
N ASP A 48 -3.96 -1.15 9.18
CA ASP A 48 -3.05 -2.29 9.41
C ASP A 48 -1.65 -2.04 8.79
N ILE A 49 -1.58 -1.48 7.57
CA ILE A 49 -0.32 -1.09 6.93
C ILE A 49 0.39 0.00 7.72
N LEU A 50 -0.35 1.03 8.17
CA LEU A 50 0.21 2.12 8.95
C LEU A 50 0.79 1.63 10.27
N ALA A 51 0.11 0.72 10.96
CA ALA A 51 0.61 0.08 12.17
C ALA A 51 1.89 -0.72 11.90
N ALA A 52 1.92 -1.48 10.80
CA ALA A 52 3.09 -2.27 10.41
C ALA A 52 4.32 -1.41 10.05
N ILE A 53 4.10 -0.21 9.49
CA ILE A 53 5.17 0.76 9.18
C ILE A 53 5.65 1.44 10.45
N ASN A 54 4.74 1.98 11.27
CA ASN A 54 5.10 2.71 12.49
C ASN A 54 5.82 1.84 13.53
N GLY A 55 5.55 0.53 13.55
CA GLY A 55 6.23 -0.42 14.42
C GLY A 55 7.66 -0.78 13.99
N LYS A 56 8.13 -0.33 12.82
CA LYS A 56 9.44 -0.70 12.26
C LYS A 56 10.37 0.51 12.15
N LYS A 57 11.67 0.25 12.32
CA LYS A 57 12.73 1.22 12.08
C LYS A 57 13.20 1.11 10.63
N PHE A 58 13.01 2.16 9.84
CA PHE A 58 13.55 2.29 8.49
C PHE A 58 14.67 3.32 8.48
N ILE A 59 15.61 3.24 7.54
CA ILE A 59 16.66 4.25 7.41
C ILE A 59 16.07 5.48 6.68
N GLU A 60 16.03 6.63 7.34
CA GLU A 60 15.59 7.91 6.77
C GLU A 60 16.71 8.62 6.01
N SER A 61 17.94 8.53 6.52
CA SER A 61 19.10 9.15 5.89
C SER A 61 20.39 8.42 6.23
N TYR A 62 21.42 8.70 5.44
CA TYR A 62 22.79 8.30 5.75
C TYR A 62 23.74 9.47 5.51
N ALA A 63 24.80 9.54 6.30
CA ALA A 63 25.88 10.50 6.15
C ALA A 63 27.23 9.79 6.18
N PRO A 64 28.20 10.19 5.35
CA PRO A 64 29.55 9.66 5.44
C PRO A 64 30.20 10.11 6.76
N VAL A 65 30.94 9.20 7.37
CA VAL A 65 31.81 9.48 8.52
C VAL A 65 33.19 8.90 8.26
N GLU A 66 34.18 9.25 9.07
CA GLU A 66 35.51 8.67 8.94
C GLU A 66 35.44 7.14 9.02
N GLY A 67 35.88 6.48 7.95
CA GLY A 67 35.89 5.02 7.84
C GLY A 67 34.51 4.37 7.85
N GLY A 68 33.43 5.02 7.37
CA GLY A 68 32.13 4.38 7.24
C GLY A 68 30.94 5.33 7.04
N TYR A 69 29.77 4.93 7.54
CA TYR A 69 28.51 5.69 7.42
C TYR A 69 27.75 5.75 8.75
N LEU A 70 27.15 6.91 9.02
CA LEU A 70 26.12 7.08 10.04
C LEU A 70 24.75 6.90 9.38
N LEU A 71 23.97 5.94 9.84
CA LEU A 71 22.58 5.73 9.45
C LEU A 71 21.67 6.39 10.48
N THR A 72 20.66 7.13 10.02
CA THR A 72 19.59 7.68 10.86
C THR A 72 18.30 6.93 10.56
N PHE A 73 17.69 6.34 11.57
CA PHE A 73 16.42 5.62 11.45
C PHE A 73 15.23 6.53 11.69
N THR A 74 14.06 6.06 11.28
CA THR A 74 12.76 6.63 11.65
C THR A 74 12.68 6.79 13.16
N GLY A 75 12.38 8.01 13.61
CA GLY A 75 12.38 8.39 15.03
C GLY A 75 13.72 8.90 15.58
N GLY A 76 14.73 9.11 14.73
CA GLY A 76 15.96 9.82 15.08
C GLY A 76 17.05 8.99 15.76
N GLU A 77 16.83 7.69 15.99
CA GLU A 77 17.90 6.79 16.44
C GLU A 77 18.98 6.66 15.35
N THR A 78 20.24 6.55 15.75
CA THR A 78 21.37 6.48 14.83
C THR A 78 22.22 5.23 15.04
N LEU A 79 22.74 4.65 13.95
CA LEU A 79 23.72 3.55 13.96
C LEU A 79 24.91 3.91 13.08
N THR A 80 26.12 3.78 13.62
CA THR A 80 27.35 3.92 12.81
C THR A 80 27.83 2.57 12.33
N ILE A 81 27.97 2.42 11.01
CA ILE A 81 28.64 1.28 10.38
C ILE A 81 30.04 1.71 9.99
N LYS A 82 31.06 0.99 10.47
CA LYS A 82 32.47 1.23 10.12
C LYS A 82 32.97 0.16 9.16
N ASN A 83 33.94 0.54 8.33
CA ASN A 83 34.71 -0.38 7.51
C ASN A 83 35.48 -1.34 8.42
N GLY A 84 35.61 -2.59 7.98
CA GLY A 84 36.48 -3.56 8.66
C GLY A 84 37.94 -3.13 8.63
N ALA A 85 38.73 -3.68 9.55
CA ALA A 85 40.18 -3.54 9.49
C ALA A 85 40.72 -4.14 8.18
N GLN A 86 41.77 -3.52 7.63
CA GLN A 86 42.50 -4.14 6.52
C GLN A 86 43.07 -5.49 6.97
N GLY A 87 42.92 -6.51 6.13
CA GLY A 87 43.51 -7.82 6.40
C GLY A 87 45.03 -7.77 6.48
N GLU A 88 45.61 -8.72 7.21
CA GLU A 88 47.07 -8.87 7.28
C GLU A 88 47.65 -9.13 5.89
N LYS A 89 48.89 -8.69 5.68
CA LYS A 89 49.63 -9.01 4.47
C LYS A 89 49.86 -10.53 4.43
N GLY A 90 49.54 -11.15 3.30
CA GLY A 90 49.82 -12.58 3.10
C GLY A 90 51.30 -12.92 3.23
N GLU A 91 51.58 -14.14 3.68
CA GLU A 91 52.94 -14.65 3.79
C GLU A 91 53.64 -14.68 2.42
N GLN A 92 54.97 -14.51 2.43
CA GLN A 92 55.76 -14.70 1.22
C GLN A 92 55.67 -16.17 0.78
N GLY A 93 55.44 -16.40 -0.52
CA GLY A 93 55.46 -17.75 -1.07
C GLY A 93 56.79 -18.46 -0.85
N LEU A 94 56.74 -19.78 -0.71
CA LEU A 94 57.95 -20.62 -0.60
C LEU A 94 58.85 -20.42 -1.83
N GLN A 95 60.16 -20.38 -1.61
CA GLN A 95 61.12 -20.38 -2.70
C GLN A 95 60.99 -21.67 -3.52
N GLY A 96 60.99 -21.54 -4.85
CA GLY A 96 60.96 -22.70 -5.74
C GLY A 96 62.17 -23.60 -5.55
N ILE A 97 61.99 -24.91 -5.72
CA ILE A 97 63.09 -25.87 -5.70
C ILE A 97 64.12 -25.55 -6.79
N GLN A 98 65.41 -25.63 -6.46
CA GLN A 98 66.47 -25.51 -7.46
C GLN A 98 66.39 -26.68 -8.44
N GLY A 99 66.45 -26.38 -9.74
CA GLY A 99 66.45 -27.42 -10.79
C GLY A 99 67.69 -28.32 -10.73
N PRO A 100 67.62 -29.53 -11.33
CA PRO A 100 68.75 -30.45 -11.37
C PRO A 100 69.96 -29.81 -12.08
N LYS A 101 71.17 -30.14 -11.61
CA LYS A 101 72.42 -29.77 -12.27
C LYS A 101 72.55 -30.59 -13.56
N GLY A 102 72.72 -29.91 -14.70
CA GLY A 102 72.93 -30.53 -16.01
C GLY A 102 74.28 -31.22 -16.14
#